data_AF-A0A3C2B4R9-F1
#
_entry.id   AF-A0A3C2B4R9-F1
#
_cell.length_a   1.000
_cell.length_b   1.000
_cell.length_c   1.000
_cell.angle_alpha   90.00
_cell.angle_beta   90.00
_cell.angle_gamma   90.00
#
_symmetry.space_group_name_H-M   'P 1'
#
loop_
_entity.id
_entity.type
_entity.pdbx_description
1 polymer ?
#
loop_
_entity_poly.entity_id
_entity_poly.type
_entity_poly.pdbx_seq_one_letter_code
_entity_poly.pdbx_strand_id
1 'polypeptide(L)'
;MAKQLKFHDEARRALEAGVNKLADTVKVTLGPKGRNVVLDKKFGAPTITNDGVSIAKEVELDDPFENMGAQLVKEVATKTNDVAGDGTTTATV
;
A
#
# COMPACT_ATOMS: atom_id res chain seq x y z
N MET A 1 -15.69 20.72 3.19
CA MET A 1 -14.84 20.73 4.40
C MET A 1 -13.66 21.67 4.18
N ALA A 2 -13.18 22.33 5.24
CA ALA A 2 -11.96 23.13 5.18
C ALA A 2 -10.71 22.24 5.00
N LYS A 3 -9.64 22.79 4.43
CA LYS A 3 -8.37 22.08 4.27
C LYS A 3 -7.66 21.98 5.62
N GLN A 4 -7.07 20.82 5.89
CA GLN A 4 -6.19 20.60 7.04
C GLN A 4 -4.73 20.82 6.60
N LEU A 5 -3.93 21.43 7.47
CA LEU A 5 -2.54 21.75 7.21
C LEU A 5 -1.68 21.15 8.31
N LYS A 6 -0.70 20.31 7.95
CA LYS A 6 0.36 19.79 8.82
C LYS A 6 1.71 20.18 8.24
N PHE A 7 2.69 20.41 9.10
CA PHE A 7 4.02 20.87 8.70
C PHE A 7 5.13 20.05 9.36
N HIS A 8 6.35 20.16 8.81
CA HIS A 8 7.59 19.62 9.35
C HIS A 8 7.49 18.14 9.76
N ASP A 9 7.87 17.81 11.01
CA ASP A 9 7.96 16.44 11.51
C ASP A 9 6.59 15.78 11.63
N GLU A 10 5.53 16.53 11.97
CA GLU A 10 4.19 15.97 12.10
C GLU A 10 3.66 15.47 10.75
N ALA A 11 3.86 16.25 9.68
CA ALA A 11 3.50 15.83 8.33
C ALA A 11 4.33 14.63 7.87
N ARG A 12 5.65 14.66 8.10
CA ARG A 12 6.54 13.56 7.70
C ARG A 12 6.22 12.24 8.41
N ARG A 13 5.98 12.28 9.73
CA ARG A 13 5.61 11.09 10.51
C ARG A 13 4.27 10.50 10.09
N ALA A 14 3.28 11.35 9.79
CA ALA A 14 1.99 10.87 9.31
C ALA A 14 2.12 10.18 7.93
N LEU A 15 2.87 10.76 7.00
CA LEU A 15 3.16 10.12 5.71
C LEU A 15 3.91 8.79 5.89
N GLU A 16 4.96 8.79 6.72
CA GLU A 16 5.75 7.60 7.03
C GLU A 16 4.89 6.47 7.62
N ALA A 17 3.98 6.79 8.54
CA ALA A 17 3.06 5.80 9.10
C ALA A 17 2.17 5.15 8.02
N GLY A 18 1.70 5.94 7.07
CA GLY A 18 0.95 5.45 5.91
C GLY A 18 1.76 4.56 4.98
N VAL A 19 2.98 4.99 4.66
CA VAL A 19 3.96 4.20 3.88
C VAL A 19 4.20 2.85 4.55
N ASN A 20 4.50 2.86 5.84
CA ASN A 20 4.79 1.64 6.61
C ASN A 20 3.60 0.68 6.62
N LYS A 21 2.37 1.18 6.81
CA LYS A 21 1.17 0.33 6.77
C LYS A 21 1.02 -0.41 5.43
N LEU A 22 1.22 0.29 4.32
CA LEU A 22 1.18 -0.34 3.00
C LEU A 22 2.34 -1.31 2.81
N ALA A 23 3.57 -0.88 3.10
CA ALA A 23 4.77 -1.69 2.90
C ALA A 23 4.77 -2.95 3.75
N ASP A 24 4.37 -2.84 5.02
CA ASP A 24 4.25 -3.98 5.94
C ASP A 24 3.21 -5.00 5.48
N THR A 25 2.15 -4.53 4.82
CA THR A 25 1.10 -5.40 4.26
C THR A 25 1.58 -6.10 3.00
N VAL A 26 2.30 -5.41 2.12
CA VAL A 26 2.78 -5.95 0.84
C VAL A 26 4.00 -6.87 1.03
N LYS A 27 4.94 -6.52 1.92
CA LYS A 27 6.21 -7.26 2.08
C LYS A 27 6.02 -8.72 2.48
N VAL A 28 4.91 -9.08 3.13
CA VAL A 28 4.67 -10.47 3.54
C VAL A 28 4.53 -11.42 2.35
N THR A 29 4.25 -10.90 1.16
CA THR A 29 4.07 -11.69 -0.05
C THR A 29 5.35 -11.86 -0.87
N LEU A 30 6.46 -11.25 -0.44
CA LEU A 30 7.71 -11.25 -1.21
C LEU A 30 8.37 -12.63 -1.28
N GLY A 31 8.73 -13.02 -2.49
CA GLY A 31 9.59 -14.18 -2.77
C GLY A 31 8.89 -15.54 -2.73
N PRO A 32 9.64 -16.64 -2.90
CA PRO A 32 9.08 -17.98 -3.06
C PRO A 32 8.41 -18.54 -1.79
N LYS A 33 8.61 -17.89 -0.64
CA LYS A 33 7.98 -18.22 0.64
C LYS A 33 7.02 -17.12 1.11
N GLY A 34 6.58 -16.26 0.20
CA GLY A 34 5.57 -15.24 0.46
C GLY A 34 4.29 -15.85 1.02
N ARG A 35 3.67 -15.15 1.96
CA ARG A 35 2.39 -15.53 2.56
C ARG A 35 1.25 -14.87 1.79
N ASN A 36 0.06 -15.43 1.94
CA ASN A 36 -1.14 -14.84 1.37
C ASN A 36 -1.69 -13.73 2.26
N VAL A 37 -2.27 -12.72 1.63
CA VAL A 37 -3.11 -11.69 2.23
C VAL A 37 -4.56 -11.97 1.87
N VAL A 38 -5.46 -11.74 2.82
CA VAL A 38 -6.90 -11.89 2.65
C VAL A 38 -7.51 -10.51 2.48
N LEU A 39 -8.17 -10.29 1.36
CA LEU A 39 -8.83 -9.04 1.00
C LEU A 39 -10.34 -9.25 1.09
N ASP A 40 -11.01 -8.40 1.87
CA ASP A 40 -12.46 -8.44 2.00
C ASP A 40 -13.16 -8.06 0.69
N LYS A 41 -14.37 -8.55 0.50
CA LYS A 41 -15.22 -8.24 -0.64
C LYS A 41 -16.62 -7.93 -0.13
N LYS A 42 -17.20 -6.84 -0.66
CA LYS A 42 -18.57 -6.41 -0.30
C LYS A 42 -19.63 -7.51 -0.49
N PHE A 43 -19.39 -8.45 -1.41
CA PHE A 43 -20.27 -9.58 -1.67
C PHE A 43 -19.45 -10.84 -1.98
N GLY A 44 -19.92 -12.00 -1.51
CA GLY A 44 -19.30 -13.29 -1.78
C GLY A 44 -18.15 -13.63 -0.84
N ALA A 45 -17.26 -14.51 -1.29
CA ALA A 45 -16.08 -14.93 -0.53
C ALA A 45 -14.93 -13.92 -0.66
N PRO A 46 -14.05 -13.80 0.36
CA PRO A 46 -12.88 -12.93 0.30
C PRO A 46 -11.89 -13.39 -0.78
N THR A 47 -11.04 -12.47 -1.23
CA THR A 47 -9.93 -12.79 -2.13
C THR A 47 -8.71 -13.19 -1.31
N ILE A 48 -8.11 -14.33 -1.60
CA ILE A 48 -6.82 -14.75 -1.02
C ILE A 48 -5.78 -14.59 -2.11
N THR A 49 -4.78 -13.73 -1.91
CA THR A 49 -3.77 -13.43 -2.94
C THR A 49 -2.40 -13.17 -2.32
N ASN A 50 -1.34 -13.44 -3.09
CA ASN A 50 0.04 -13.03 -2.80
C ASN A 50 0.54 -11.98 -3.82
N ASP A 51 -0.31 -11.47 -4.69
CA ASP A 51 0.04 -10.41 -5.64
C ASP A 51 0.08 -9.05 -4.93
N GLY A 52 1.29 -8.50 -4.81
CA GLY A 52 1.54 -7.20 -4.17
C GLY A 52 0.81 -6.03 -4.85
N VAL A 53 0.57 -6.09 -6.17
CA VAL A 53 -0.15 -5.01 -6.89
C VAL A 53 -1.62 -5.01 -6.51
N SER A 54 -2.25 -6.18 -6.51
CA SER A 54 -3.64 -6.33 -6.08
C SER A 54 -3.82 -5.89 -4.63
N ILE A 55 -2.90 -6.27 -3.74
CA ILE A 55 -2.95 -5.88 -2.32
C ILE A 55 -2.81 -4.37 -2.17
N ALA A 56 -1.81 -3.76 -2.80
CA ALA A 56 -1.60 -2.31 -2.72
C ALA A 56 -2.78 -1.50 -3.25
N LYS A 57 -3.54 -2.04 -4.21
CA LYS A 57 -4.73 -1.38 -4.75
C LYS A 57 -5.86 -1.25 -3.75
N GLU A 58 -6.04 -2.25 -2.88
CA GLU A 58 -7.11 -2.30 -1.87
C GLU A 58 -6.77 -1.52 -0.59
N VAL A 59 -5.53 -1.05 -0.41
CA VAL A 59 -5.14 -0.27 0.76
C VAL A 59 -5.63 1.17 0.65
N GLU A 60 -6.54 1.53 1.55
CA GLU A 60 -7.02 2.88 1.79
C GLU A 60 -7.09 3.09 3.31
N LEU A 61 -6.52 4.21 3.79
CA LEU A 61 -6.42 4.51 5.22
C LEU A 61 -7.39 5.64 5.61
N ASP A 62 -7.94 5.55 6.83
CA ASP A 62 -8.89 6.54 7.33
C ASP A 62 -8.25 7.91 7.59
N ASP A 63 -7.01 7.95 8.10
CA ASP A 63 -6.29 9.21 8.29
C ASP A 63 -5.83 9.75 6.92
N PRO A 64 -6.23 10.98 6.53
CA PRO A 64 -5.91 11.49 5.20
C PRO A 64 -4.40 11.67 4.94
N PHE A 65 -3.61 11.96 5.97
CA PHE A 65 -2.17 12.16 5.83
C PHE A 65 -1.42 10.83 5.72
N GLU A 66 -1.83 9.83 6.50
CA GLU A 66 -1.35 8.47 6.31
C GLU A 66 -1.77 7.93 4.95
N ASN A 67 -3.02 8.12 4.54
CA ASN A 67 -3.50 7.67 3.24
C ASN A 67 -2.69 8.30 2.10
N MET A 68 -2.35 9.59 2.19
CA MET A 68 -1.44 10.23 1.22
C MET A 68 -0.10 9.50 1.13
N GLY A 69 0.49 9.10 2.25
CA GLY A 69 1.72 8.31 2.28
C GLY A 69 1.57 6.94 1.60
N ALA A 70 0.48 6.24 1.89
CA ALA A 70 0.17 4.95 1.25
C ALA A 70 -0.05 5.11 -0.27
N GLN A 71 -0.79 6.13 -0.71
CA GLN A 71 -1.04 6.35 -2.14
C GLN A 71 0.24 6.66 -2.91
N LEU A 72 1.21 7.38 -2.32
CA LEU A 72 2.52 7.63 -2.96
C LEU A 72 3.25 6.33 -3.29
N VAL A 73 3.29 5.38 -2.35
CA VAL A 73 4.00 4.10 -2.56
C VAL A 73 3.22 3.17 -3.48
N LYS A 74 1.89 3.21 -3.44
CA LYS A 74 1.03 2.52 -4.42
C LYS A 74 1.32 2.99 -5.85
N GLU A 75 1.60 4.28 -6.06
CA GLU A 75 1.99 4.82 -7.36
C GLU A 75 3.33 4.25 -7.83
N VAL A 76 4.32 4.14 -6.92
CA VAL A 76 5.62 3.49 -7.20
C VAL A 76 5.45 2.03 -7.63
N ALA A 77 4.63 1.26 -6.89
CA ALA A 77 4.34 -0.12 -7.22
C ALA A 77 3.65 -0.25 -8.59
N THR A 78 2.64 0.59 -8.86
CA THR A 78 1.90 0.61 -10.13
C THR A 78 2.83 0.94 -11.29
N LYS A 79 3.67 1.97 -11.15
CA LYS A 79 4.58 2.38 -12.21
C LYS A 79 5.63 1.31 -12.52
N THR A 80 6.13 0.63 -11.49
CA THR A 80 7.04 -0.51 -11.67
C THR A 80 6.37 -1.62 -12.46
N ASN A 81 5.12 -1.95 -12.13
CA ASN A 81 4.33 -2.93 -12.88
C ASN A 81 4.15 -2.55 -14.35
N ASP A 82 3.84 -1.28 -14.63
CA ASP A 82 3.59 -0.81 -16.00
C ASP A 82 4.85 -0.91 -16.88
N VAL A 83 6.04 -0.76 -16.28
CA VAL A 83 7.32 -0.78 -17.02
C VAL A 83 7.89 -2.19 -17.13
N ALA A 84 7.86 -2.96 -16.03
CA ALA A 84 8.57 -4.24 -15.92
C ALA A 84 7.64 -5.46 -15.87
N GLY A 85 6.36 -5.28 -15.52
CA GLY A 85 5.40 -6.38 -15.32
C GLY A 85 5.64 -7.24 -14.07
N ASP A 86 6.65 -6.90 -13.26
CA ASP A 86 7.05 -7.59 -12.02
C ASP A 86 7.84 -6.63 -11.12
N GLY A 87 8.20 -7.05 -9.90
CA GLY A 87 9.07 -6.29 -8.98
C GLY A 87 8.34 -5.26 -8.13
N THR A 88 7.01 -5.26 -8.13
CA THR A 88 6.18 -4.30 -7.39
C THR A 88 6.35 -4.41 -5.89
N THR A 89 6.44 -5.64 -5.38
CA THR A 89 6.69 -5.91 -3.95
C THR A 89 8.09 -5.43 -3.57
N THR A 90 9.09 -5.62 -4.46
CA THR A 90 10.45 -5.11 -4.25
C THR A 90 10.51 -3.59 -4.29
N ALA A 91 9.75 -2.93 -5.16
CA ALA A 91 9.72 -1.47 -5.24
C ALA A 91 9.02 -0.81 -4.03
N THR A 92 8.24 -1.59 -3.28
CA THR A 92 7.49 -1.17 -2.09
C THR A 92 8.31 -1.35 -0.80
N VAL A 93 9.41 -2.11 -0.84
CA VAL A 93 10.18 -2.60 0.32
C VAL A 93 11.61 -2.07 0.32
#